data_AF-A0A085WK97-F1
#
_entry.id   AF-A0A085WK97-F1
#
_cell.length_a   1.000
_cell.length_b   1.000
_cell.length_c   1.000
_cell.angle_alpha   90.00
_cell.angle_beta   90.00
_cell.angle_gamma   90.00
#
_symmetry.space_group_name_H-M   'P 1'
#
loop_
_entity.id
_entity.type
_entity.pdbx_description
1 polymer ?
#
loop_
_entity_poly.entity_id
_entity_poly.type
_entity_poly.pdbx_seq_one_letter_code
_entity_poly.pdbx_strand_id
1 'polypeptide(L)'
;MASQIDTLARERLLKDRSAAAEVIVPGEPPHVALLRLCDAGLLHGGLSVALGVRPDELVGPLTLAMGGAARSFKLVDVRERGTLELHVLVGELTERWEVEDLSALVHNLNDLYREAPDVRAIAVLGEWADSLQLLCVDKRSVSRLLRQPFFAPMNARSLQSLTESA
;
A
#
# COMPACT_ATOMS: atom_id res chain seq x y z
N MET A 1 7.25 1.86 -28.46
CA MET A 1 7.19 2.10 -27.00
C MET A 1 5.88 1.53 -26.50
N ALA A 2 5.89 0.67 -25.48
CA ALA A 2 4.63 0.21 -24.87
C ALA A 2 3.95 1.40 -24.20
N SER A 3 2.64 1.56 -24.38
CA SER A 3 1.91 2.60 -23.67
C SER A 3 2.00 2.34 -22.17
N GLN A 4 1.93 3.38 -21.33
CA GLN A 4 1.94 3.20 -19.88
C GLN A 4 0.85 2.22 -19.41
N ILE A 5 -0.32 2.23 -20.06
CA ILE A 5 -1.43 1.30 -19.83
C ILE A 5 -1.01 -0.14 -20.10
N ASP A 6 -0.29 -0.41 -21.19
CA ASP A 6 0.20 -1.76 -21.50
C ASP A 6 1.14 -2.28 -20.40
N THR A 7 1.99 -1.41 -19.88
CA THR A 7 2.90 -1.76 -18.78
C THR A 7 2.11 -2.04 -17.50
N LEU A 8 1.19 -1.16 -17.10
CA LEU A 8 0.35 -1.37 -15.91
C LEU A 8 -0.53 -2.62 -16.02
N ALA A 9 -1.06 -2.92 -17.20
CA ALA A 9 -1.82 -4.14 -17.48
C ALA A 9 -0.93 -5.40 -17.39
N ARG A 10 0.29 -5.35 -17.92
CA ARG A 10 1.27 -6.45 -17.80
C ARG A 10 1.66 -6.73 -16.36
N GLU A 11 1.73 -5.67 -15.55
CA GLU A 11 1.96 -5.75 -14.10
C GLU A 11 0.71 -6.20 -13.32
N ARG A 12 -0.43 -6.41 -13.99
CA ARG A 12 -1.72 -6.78 -13.40
C ARG A 12 -2.20 -5.80 -12.33
N LEU A 13 -1.87 -4.53 -12.48
CA LEU A 13 -2.24 -3.47 -11.54
C LEU A 13 -3.60 -2.86 -11.85
N LEU A 14 -4.08 -2.95 -13.10
CA LEU A 14 -5.35 -2.33 -13.52
C LEU A 14 -6.54 -3.26 -13.30
N LYS A 15 -7.63 -2.73 -12.74
CA LYS A 15 -8.94 -3.41 -12.68
C LYS A 15 -9.64 -3.42 -14.04
N ASP A 16 -9.60 -2.28 -14.72
CA ASP A 16 -10.24 -2.06 -16.01
C ASP A 16 -9.30 -1.25 -16.91
N ARG A 17 -8.90 -1.85 -18.03
CA ARG A 17 -7.96 -1.25 -18.97
C ARG A 17 -8.61 -0.10 -19.77
N SER A 18 -9.87 -0.24 -20.16
CA SER A 18 -10.61 0.78 -20.91
C SER A 18 -10.82 2.02 -20.07
N ALA A 19 -11.35 1.86 -18.85
CA ALA A 19 -11.56 2.99 -17.94
C ALA A 19 -10.24 3.67 -17.57
N ALA A 20 -9.15 2.90 -17.38
CA ALA A 20 -7.82 3.48 -17.14
C ALA A 20 -7.33 4.35 -18.31
N ALA A 21 -7.69 4.00 -19.56
CA ALA A 21 -7.29 4.78 -20.74
C ALA A 21 -7.96 6.16 -20.81
N GLU A 22 -9.17 6.29 -20.25
CA GLU A 22 -9.92 7.54 -20.23
C GLU A 22 -9.38 8.53 -19.18
N VAL A 23 -8.71 8.02 -18.14
CA VAL A 23 -8.24 8.81 -17.01
C VAL A 23 -6.78 9.27 -17.18
N ILE A 24 -5.97 8.54 -17.94
CA ILE A 24 -4.56 8.92 -18.15
C ILE A 24 -4.44 10.13 -19.07
N VAL A 25 -3.69 11.13 -18.60
CA VAL A 25 -3.41 12.34 -19.37
C VAL A 25 -2.09 12.19 -20.15
N PRO A 26 -2.08 12.37 -21.48
CA PRO A 26 -0.85 12.31 -22.27
C PRO A 26 0.18 13.35 -21.81
N GLY A 27 1.44 12.93 -21.68
CA GLY A 27 2.56 13.80 -21.28
C GLY A 27 2.69 14.05 -19.77
N GLU A 28 1.76 13.52 -18.96
CA GLU A 28 1.87 13.55 -17.50
C GLU A 28 3.04 12.66 -17.02
N PRO A 29 3.75 13.03 -15.94
CA PRO A 29 4.77 12.16 -15.36
C PRO A 29 4.20 10.78 -14.99
N PRO A 30 4.90 9.67 -15.28
CA PRO A 30 4.32 8.33 -15.12
C PRO A 30 3.83 8.00 -13.70
N HIS A 31 4.48 8.52 -12.66
CA HIS A 31 4.08 8.31 -11.27
C HIS A 31 2.77 9.03 -10.90
N VAL A 32 2.49 10.17 -11.52
CA VAL A 32 1.24 10.93 -11.28
C VAL A 32 0.04 10.17 -11.84
N ALA A 33 0.19 9.56 -13.02
CA ALA A 33 -0.86 8.70 -13.57
C ALA A 33 -1.19 7.52 -12.63
N LEU A 34 -0.23 7.00 -11.86
CA LEU A 34 -0.51 5.97 -10.86
C LEU A 34 -1.34 6.52 -9.69
N LEU A 35 -1.03 7.72 -9.19
CA LEU A 35 -1.83 8.40 -8.16
C LEU A 35 -3.27 8.59 -8.62
N ARG A 36 -3.45 9.11 -9.84
CA ARG A 36 -4.76 9.36 -10.45
C ARG A 36 -5.58 8.09 -10.63
N LEU A 37 -4.95 7.00 -11.09
CA LEU A 37 -5.62 5.70 -11.22
C LEU A 37 -6.01 5.11 -9.85
N CYS A 38 -5.21 5.35 -8.82
CA CYS A 38 -5.52 4.94 -7.44
C CYS A 38 -6.75 5.67 -6.93
N ASP A 39 -6.76 7.00 -7.08
CA ASP A 39 -7.86 7.89 -6.71
C ASP A 39 -9.17 7.53 -7.44
N ALA A 40 -9.09 7.25 -8.74
CA ALA A 40 -10.23 6.78 -9.55
C ALA A 40 -10.70 5.35 -9.20
N GLY A 41 -10.05 4.67 -8.24
CA GLY A 41 -10.40 3.31 -7.84
C GLY A 41 -10.11 2.25 -8.89
N LEU A 42 -9.20 2.52 -9.84
CA LEU A 42 -8.90 1.65 -10.99
C LEU A 42 -7.69 0.73 -10.77
N LEU A 43 -7.02 0.83 -9.62
CA LEU A 43 -5.89 -0.04 -9.26
C LEU A 43 -6.30 -1.22 -8.36
N HIS A 44 -5.90 -2.43 -8.71
CA HIS A 44 -5.98 -3.58 -7.82
C HIS A 44 -5.14 -3.34 -6.56
N GLY A 45 -5.77 -3.46 -5.39
CA GLY A 45 -5.10 -3.18 -4.12
C GLY A 45 -4.83 -1.70 -3.85
N GLY A 46 -5.34 -0.78 -4.69
CA GLY A 46 -5.27 0.65 -4.45
C GLY A 46 -6.24 1.10 -3.36
N LEU A 47 -5.79 1.99 -2.48
CA LEU A 47 -6.61 2.67 -1.48
C LEU A 47 -6.32 4.18 -1.54
N SER A 48 -7.37 4.99 -1.61
CA SER A 48 -7.32 6.43 -1.33
C SER A 48 -7.79 6.66 0.10
N VAL A 49 -6.99 7.37 0.88
CA VAL A 49 -7.19 7.57 2.32
C VAL A 49 -7.15 9.06 2.62
N ALA A 50 -8.17 9.60 3.29
CA ALA A 50 -8.14 11.01 3.67
C ALA A 50 -6.98 11.30 4.64
N LEU A 51 -6.33 12.47 4.49
CA LEU A 51 -5.09 12.82 5.22
C LEU A 51 -5.23 12.88 6.75
N GLY A 52 -6.46 13.00 7.27
CA GLY A 52 -6.75 13.06 8.71
C GLY A 52 -7.25 11.75 9.33
N VAL A 53 -7.27 10.64 8.59
CA VAL A 53 -7.73 9.35 9.12
C VAL A 53 -6.77 8.85 10.18
N ARG A 54 -7.31 8.31 11.29
CA ARG A 54 -6.48 7.79 12.36
C ARG A 54 -5.89 6.43 11.97
N PRO A 55 -4.67 6.09 12.42
CA PRO A 55 -4.06 4.80 12.11
C PRO A 55 -4.91 3.58 12.52
N ASP A 56 -5.60 3.63 13.68
CA ASP A 56 -6.46 2.53 14.13
C ASP A 56 -7.63 2.24 13.19
N GLU A 57 -8.17 3.28 12.54
CA GLU A 57 -9.26 3.16 11.57
C GLU A 57 -8.81 2.48 10.26
N LEU A 58 -7.51 2.55 9.93
CA LEU A 58 -6.95 2.00 8.69
C LEU A 58 -6.49 0.56 8.79
N VAL A 59 -6.30 0.04 10.01
CA VAL A 59 -5.86 -1.34 10.23
C VAL A 59 -6.74 -2.32 9.44
N GLY A 60 -8.07 -2.23 9.58
CA GLY A 60 -9.01 -3.11 8.90
C GLY A 60 -8.92 -3.03 7.37
N PRO A 61 -9.11 -1.85 6.75
CA PRO A 61 -8.96 -1.67 5.31
C PRO A 61 -7.61 -2.13 4.75
N LEU A 62 -6.50 -1.81 5.43
CA LEU A 62 -5.15 -2.18 4.99
C LEU A 62 -4.94 -3.69 5.05
N THR A 63 -5.24 -4.31 6.19
CA THR A 63 -5.07 -5.77 6.36
C THR A 63 -5.95 -6.58 5.41
N LEU A 64 -7.16 -6.08 5.11
CA LEU A 64 -8.03 -6.67 4.09
C LEU A 64 -7.40 -6.59 2.69
N ALA A 65 -6.86 -5.43 2.32
CA ALA A 65 -6.22 -5.19 1.03
C ALA A 65 -4.88 -5.94 0.87
N MET A 66 -4.13 -6.08 1.96
CA MET A 66 -2.92 -6.91 2.03
C MET A 66 -3.24 -8.38 1.73
N GLY A 67 -4.39 -8.88 2.22
CA GLY A 67 -4.84 -10.23 1.98
C GLY A 67 -4.06 -11.30 2.75
N GLY A 68 -4.22 -12.56 2.35
CA GLY A 68 -3.52 -13.69 2.98
C GLY A 68 -3.73 -13.77 4.50
N ALA A 69 -2.67 -14.12 5.21
CA ALA A 69 -2.62 -14.14 6.67
C ALA A 69 -2.98 -12.80 7.33
N ALA A 70 -2.78 -11.65 6.66
CA ALA A 70 -3.12 -10.35 7.24
C ALA A 70 -4.61 -10.18 7.56
N ARG A 71 -5.50 -10.94 6.90
CA ARG A 71 -6.95 -10.91 7.18
C ARG A 71 -7.32 -11.41 8.57
N SER A 72 -6.43 -12.12 9.25
CA SER A 72 -6.65 -12.57 10.64
C SER A 72 -6.15 -11.57 11.69
N PHE A 73 -5.53 -10.46 11.27
CA PHE A 73 -5.09 -9.39 12.16
C PHE A 73 -6.27 -8.85 12.96
N LYS A 74 -6.08 -8.73 14.27
CA LYS A 74 -7.09 -8.15 15.17
C LYS A 74 -6.49 -7.00 15.95
N LEU A 75 -7.20 -5.88 15.96
CA LEU A 75 -6.96 -4.80 16.91
C LEU A 75 -7.77 -5.09 18.17
N VAL A 76 -7.09 -5.28 19.30
CA VAL A 76 -7.68 -5.73 20.57
C VAL A 76 -7.98 -4.56 21.49
N ASP A 77 -7.07 -3.59 21.57
CA ASP A 77 -7.20 -2.39 22.41
C ASP A 77 -6.51 -1.21 21.72
N VAL A 78 -6.99 0.00 21.99
CA VAL A 78 -6.43 1.26 21.49
C VAL A 78 -6.33 2.23 22.65
N ARG A 79 -5.13 2.73 22.92
CA ARG A 79 -4.89 3.68 24.01
C ARG A 79 -4.25 4.94 23.47
N GLU A 80 -4.69 6.08 23.98
CA GLU A 80 -4.17 7.38 23.56
C GLU A 80 -3.49 8.07 24.74
N ARG A 81 -2.15 8.06 24.75
CA ARG A 81 -1.31 8.67 25.80
C ARG A 81 -0.08 9.33 25.19
N GLY A 82 -0.29 10.46 24.49
CA GLY A 82 0.75 11.18 23.75
C GLY A 82 0.91 10.66 22.33
N THR A 83 1.11 9.36 22.17
CA THR A 83 1.02 8.63 20.89
C THR A 83 -0.12 7.61 20.95
N LEU A 84 -0.56 7.15 19.77
CA LEU A 84 -1.57 6.10 19.67
C LEU A 84 -0.90 4.74 19.91
N GLU A 85 -1.34 4.03 20.92
CA GLU A 85 -0.86 2.70 21.26
C GLU A 85 -1.90 1.66 20.81
N LEU A 86 -1.49 0.78 19.89
CA LEU A 86 -2.31 -0.30 19.37
C LEU A 86 -1.89 -1.62 20.01
N HIS A 87 -2.86 -2.35 20.60
CA HIS A 87 -2.65 -3.72 21.06
C HIS A 87 -3.24 -4.65 20.01
N VAL A 88 -2.41 -5.50 19.43
CA VAL A 88 -2.75 -6.26 18.25
C VAL A 88 -2.56 -7.74 18.51
N LEU A 89 -3.40 -8.57 17.89
CA LEU A 89 -3.30 -10.02 17.91
C LEU A 89 -3.09 -10.52 16.48
N VAL A 90 -1.99 -11.22 16.27
CA VAL A 90 -1.53 -11.74 14.98
C VAL A 90 -1.30 -13.24 15.13
N GLY A 91 -2.26 -14.03 14.67
CA GLY A 91 -2.32 -15.45 15.03
C GLY A 91 -2.47 -15.61 16.55
N GLU A 92 -1.46 -16.16 17.21
CA GLU A 92 -1.40 -16.34 18.66
C GLU A 92 -0.52 -15.29 19.37
N LEU A 93 0.13 -14.40 18.62
CA LEU A 93 1.06 -13.42 19.16
C LEU A 93 0.32 -12.11 19.49
N THR A 94 0.48 -11.63 20.72
CA THR A 94 0.03 -10.29 21.12
C THR A 94 1.19 -9.32 21.08
N GLU A 95 1.02 -8.20 20.39
CA GLU A 95 2.01 -7.13 20.32
C GLU A 95 1.41 -5.78 20.74
N ARG A 96 2.30 -4.86 21.13
CA ARG A 96 1.98 -3.47 21.45
C ARG A 96 2.78 -2.56 20.53
N TRP A 97 2.08 -1.75 19.73
CA TRP A 97 2.67 -0.83 18.77
C TRP A 97 2.40 0.61 19.18
N GLU A 98 3.44 1.43 19.22
CA GLU A 98 3.30 2.88 19.30
C GLU A 98 3.29 3.42 17.86
N VAL A 99 2.18 4.04 17.46
CA VAL A 99 1.90 4.46 16.09
C VAL A 99 1.65 5.96 16.08
N GLU A 100 2.65 6.70 15.60
CA GLU A 100 2.57 8.16 15.50
C GLU A 100 1.74 8.60 14.30
N ASP A 101 1.91 7.91 13.17
CA ASP A 101 1.28 8.25 11.90
C ASP A 101 1.02 7.01 11.03
N LEU A 102 0.48 7.26 9.83
CA LEU A 102 0.22 6.21 8.85
C LEU A 102 1.52 5.58 8.32
N SER A 103 2.63 6.31 8.28
CA SER A 103 3.92 5.77 7.84
C SER A 103 4.41 4.70 8.82
N ALA A 104 4.30 4.95 10.12
CA ALA A 104 4.61 4.00 11.19
C ALA A 104 3.70 2.77 11.12
N LEU A 105 2.40 2.95 10.88
CA LEU A 105 1.48 1.82 10.70
C LEU A 105 1.86 0.95 9.49
N VAL A 106 2.11 1.58 8.33
CA VAL A 106 2.52 0.88 7.11
C VAL A 106 3.84 0.14 7.31
N HIS A 107 4.78 0.75 8.01
CA HIS A 107 6.05 0.12 8.37
C HIS A 107 5.82 -1.13 9.22
N ASN A 108 5.09 -1.01 10.33
CA ASN A 108 4.81 -2.12 11.24
C ASN A 108 4.09 -3.27 10.54
N LEU A 109 3.11 -2.98 9.68
CA LEU A 109 2.39 -4.02 8.92
C LEU A 109 3.28 -4.72 7.89
N ASN A 110 4.09 -3.97 7.14
CA ASN A 110 5.02 -4.56 6.18
C ASN A 110 6.09 -5.42 6.87
N ASP A 111 6.58 -4.98 8.04
CA ASP A 111 7.59 -5.70 8.80
C ASP A 111 7.03 -6.95 9.47
N LEU A 112 5.89 -6.84 10.16
CA LEU A 112 5.18 -7.96 10.79
C LEU A 112 4.97 -9.12 9.80
N TYR A 113 4.55 -8.79 8.59
CA TYR A 113 4.27 -9.79 7.58
C TYR A 113 5.44 -10.07 6.66
N ARG A 114 6.65 -9.54 6.87
CA ARG A 114 7.80 -9.63 5.94
C ARG A 114 7.95 -11.00 5.29
N GLU A 115 7.94 -12.06 6.09
CA GLU A 115 8.17 -13.45 5.66
C GLU A 115 6.91 -14.17 5.12
N ALA A 116 5.72 -13.56 5.19
CA ALA A 116 4.48 -14.16 4.71
C ALA A 116 4.29 -13.93 3.20
N PRO A 117 4.47 -14.94 2.32
CA PRO A 117 4.49 -14.74 0.87
C PRO A 117 3.11 -14.51 0.25
N ASP A 118 2.04 -14.86 0.96
CA ASP A 118 0.64 -14.68 0.58
C ASP A 118 0.09 -13.30 0.97
N VAL A 119 0.86 -12.52 1.73
CA VAL A 119 0.52 -11.17 2.16
C VAL A 119 1.21 -10.16 1.25
N ARG A 120 0.43 -9.21 0.71
CA ARG A 120 0.94 -8.11 -0.12
C ARG A 120 1.65 -7.05 0.72
N ALA A 121 2.64 -6.39 0.13
CA ALA A 121 3.31 -5.24 0.72
C ALA A 121 2.58 -3.94 0.37
N ILE A 122 2.54 -3.00 1.30
CA ILE A 122 1.92 -1.68 1.12
C ILE A 122 2.97 -0.69 0.61
N ALA A 123 2.72 -0.11 -0.56
CA ALA A 123 3.47 1.01 -1.11
C ALA A 123 2.72 2.33 -0.88
N VAL A 124 3.39 3.33 -0.33
CA VAL A 124 2.85 4.69 -0.17
C VAL A 124 3.16 5.47 -1.44
N LEU A 125 2.17 5.67 -2.32
CA LEU A 125 2.39 6.30 -3.63
C LEU A 125 2.62 7.81 -3.49
N GLY A 126 1.92 8.47 -2.56
CA GLY A 126 1.99 9.90 -2.33
C GLY A 126 0.62 10.54 -2.20
N GLU A 127 0.61 11.86 -2.04
CA GLU A 127 -0.62 12.64 -1.90
C GLU A 127 -1.22 13.01 -3.26
N TRP A 128 -2.55 12.96 -3.35
CA TRP A 128 -3.31 13.36 -4.52
C TRP A 128 -4.72 13.77 -4.10
N ALA A 129 -5.21 14.93 -4.57
CA ALA A 129 -6.57 15.41 -4.29
C ALA A 129 -6.98 15.29 -2.80
N ASP A 130 -6.16 15.86 -1.91
CA ASP A 130 -6.38 15.86 -0.44
C ASP A 130 -6.48 14.47 0.22
N SER A 131 -5.90 13.46 -0.42
CA SER A 131 -5.85 12.09 0.09
C SER A 131 -4.48 11.46 -0.15
N LEU A 132 -4.08 10.55 0.73
CA LEU A 132 -2.91 9.71 0.54
C LEU A 132 -3.29 8.46 -0.26
N GLN A 133 -2.52 8.18 -1.31
CA GLN A 133 -2.72 7.04 -2.18
C GLN A 133 -1.79 5.91 -1.78
N LEU A 134 -2.35 4.72 -1.54
CA LEU A 134 -1.65 3.52 -1.14
C LEU A 134 -1.90 2.41 -2.16
N LEU A 135 -0.93 1.52 -2.35
CA LEU A 135 -1.05 0.38 -3.25
C LEU A 135 -0.49 -0.89 -2.61
N CYS A 136 -1.36 -1.88 -2.39
CA CYS A 136 -0.96 -3.21 -1.96
C CYS A 136 -0.49 -4.04 -3.18
N VAL A 137 0.78 -4.41 -3.19
CA VAL A 137 1.42 -5.16 -4.30
C VAL A 137 1.94 -6.51 -3.84
N ASP A 138 1.92 -7.51 -4.73
CA ASP A 138 2.52 -8.81 -4.43
C ASP A 138 4.03 -8.66 -4.20
N LYS A 139 4.56 -9.22 -3.12
CA LYS A 139 5.98 -9.09 -2.74
C LYS A 139 6.94 -9.53 -3.83
N ARG A 140 6.59 -10.62 -4.54
CA ARG A 140 7.36 -11.14 -5.69
C ARG A 140 7.51 -10.12 -6.83
N SER A 141 6.62 -9.14 -6.91
CA SER A 141 6.66 -8.08 -7.93
C SER A 141 7.43 -6.86 -7.45
N VAL A 142 7.72 -6.67 -6.16
CA VAL A 142 8.29 -5.43 -5.60
C VAL A 142 9.62 -5.06 -6.27
N SER A 143 10.60 -5.96 -6.35
CA SER A 143 11.90 -5.66 -6.98
C SER A 143 11.77 -5.29 -8.47
N ARG A 144 10.76 -5.83 -9.16
CA ARG A 144 10.49 -5.49 -10.56
C ARG A 144 9.79 -4.14 -10.67
N LEU A 145 8.82 -3.86 -9.79
CA LEU A 145 8.07 -2.61 -9.75
C LEU A 145 8.98 -1.43 -9.37
N LEU A 146 9.86 -1.57 -8.38
CA LEU A 146 10.81 -0.52 -7.98
C LEU A 146 11.77 -0.08 -9.10
N ARG A 147 11.93 -0.89 -10.17
CA ARG A 147 12.71 -0.53 -11.36
C ARG A 147 11.88 0.19 -12.43
N GLN A 148 10.58 0.33 -12.22
CA GLN A 148 9.68 0.98 -13.17
C GLN A 148 9.57 2.48 -12.91
N PRO A 149 9.59 3.33 -13.95
CA PRO A 149 9.53 4.79 -13.78
C PRO A 149 8.18 5.30 -13.25
N PHE A 150 7.11 4.51 -13.37
CA PHE A 150 5.79 4.86 -12.84
C PHE A 150 5.62 4.50 -11.36
N PHE A 151 6.51 3.69 -10.78
CA PHE A 151 6.37 3.20 -9.41
C PHE A 151 7.46 3.81 -8.53
N ALA A 152 7.19 5.00 -8.03
CA ALA A 152 8.10 5.78 -7.19
C ALA A 152 7.48 6.04 -5.80
N PRO A 153 7.26 5.00 -4.98
CA PRO A 153 6.61 5.15 -3.68
C PRO A 153 7.53 5.87 -2.68
N MET A 154 6.93 6.66 -1.78
CA MET A 154 7.62 7.39 -0.72
C MET A 154 8.40 6.45 0.22
N ASN A 155 7.89 5.23 0.44
CA ASN A 155 8.51 4.20 1.26
C ASN A 155 9.39 3.21 0.46
N ALA A 156 9.95 3.62 -0.69
CA ALA A 156 10.77 2.75 -1.56
C ALA A 156 11.91 2.03 -0.83
N ARG A 157 12.61 2.70 0.09
CA ARG A 157 13.70 2.07 0.88
C ARG A 157 13.19 0.92 1.76
N SER A 158 12.03 1.11 2.39
CA SER A 158 11.40 0.06 3.20
C SER A 158 10.93 -1.10 2.33
N LEU A 159 10.41 -0.84 1.13
CA LEU A 159 10.02 -1.89 0.20
C LEU A 159 11.23 -2.66 -0.33
N GLN A 160 12.35 -1.98 -0.58
CA GLN A 160 13.58 -2.60 -1.04
C GLN A 160 14.13 -3.60 -0.01
N SER A 161 14.10 -3.27 1.28
CA SER A 161 14.57 -4.18 2.34
C SER A 161 13.72 -5.44 2.48
N LEU A 162 12.45 -5.44 2.02
CA LEU A 162 11.62 -6.66 1.94
C LEU A 162 12.11 -7.64 0.87
N THR A 163 12.91 -7.16 -0.08
CA THR A 163 13.40 -7.97 -1.21
C THR A 163 14.82 -8.47 -1.03
N GLU A 164 15.58 -7.88 -0.10
CA GLU A 164 16.95 -8.28 0.22
C GLU A 164 17.00 -9.47 1.19
N SER A 165 15.87 -9.87 1.77
CA SER A 165 15.73 -11.01 2.69
C SER A 165 15.16 -12.28 2.04
N ALA A 166 14.87 -12.27 0.73
CA ALA A 166 14.33 -13.41 -0.03
C ALA A 166 15.40 -14.09 -0.89
#